data_AF-A0A091QG01-F1
#
_entry.id   AF-A0A091QG01-F1
#
_cell.length_a   1.000
_cell.length_b   1.000
_cell.length_c   1.000
_cell.angle_alpha   90.00
_cell.angle_beta   90.00
_cell.angle_gamma   90.00
#
_symmetry.space_group_name_H-M   'P 1'
#
loop_
_entity.id
_entity.type
_entity.pdbx_description
1 polymer ?
#
loop_
_entity_poly.entity_id
_entity_poly.type
_entity_poly.pdbx_seq_one_letter_code
_entity_poly.pdbx_strand_id
1 'polypeptide(L)'
;AVPYLQGITLTSAWFLKNLQSSASACWLYSNLTACQALGNMCVMNMNSLSSSTTDACGLFQYIYVNTARLGIVHSISFWRHDLPWLYYGDQPGLASQVLEANHLFIISFFSHHQDVKLQFIAASFDAAGNFLKWQSLEGGILQLCPDTQTKLNAAYTFGTTYQQSCQISVSKILLDFANPIFYDLFLEYNGNNGQQYLWAVPVLNLNLQYSEMFVNQGSNMNNWLLTRRLFLVDALSGKEDDLGKLPRVIRIASKITISIRLVSHTQKGTIYPPLVTVAYTDVLIQNPETQSVMISFSVNYEMDQSEAQIQTDITLGVLGGLAVLWSLLKTAGWKRRTGSSIVDLQTVLKFLLFYAGDLANVFFIITVGTGIYWLVFFKAQQFVSVLLPLPSQEEDFVTYIACAFSLKALQFLQLLVSQLSIDIFFIDWERPKGKVLKAVEGEGVIRSAAAPVSIWRTYFIANEWNEIQTVRKINPFFQVLAVLFFLEVVGFSNLALMDSSSSLTRSSESYIAPWSRILRFGMSAALWLAIAFLQIIFFSVIYERFVEDKISQFVDLCCMSNISVFLLSHSCFGYYIHGRSVHGHADTNMEEMNINLKREA
;
A
#
# COMPACT_ATOMS: atom_id res chain seq x y z
N ALA A 1 25.36 38.59 -7.85
CA ALA A 1 24.68 37.91 -8.97
C ALA A 1 23.79 36.82 -8.39
N VAL A 2 22.80 36.30 -9.12
CA VAL A 2 21.96 35.19 -8.63
C VAL A 2 22.39 33.90 -9.36
N PRO A 3 22.85 32.87 -8.63
CA PRO A 3 23.15 31.55 -9.18
C PRO A 3 21.90 30.73 -9.46
N TYR A 4 21.91 30.06 -10.61
CA TYR A 4 20.89 29.09 -11.04
C TYR A 4 21.51 27.70 -11.22
N LEU A 5 20.69 26.65 -11.06
CA LEU A 5 21.08 25.25 -11.00
C LEU A 5 21.85 24.75 -12.23
N GLN A 6 21.69 25.40 -13.39
CA GLN A 6 22.41 25.07 -14.62
C GLN A 6 23.79 25.74 -14.73
N GLY A 7 24.34 26.28 -13.63
CA GLY A 7 25.62 27.02 -13.62
C GLY A 7 25.53 28.41 -14.25
N ILE A 8 24.31 28.88 -14.54
CA ILE A 8 24.04 30.22 -15.07
C ILE A 8 24.07 31.19 -13.89
N THR A 9 24.91 32.22 -13.98
CA THR A 9 24.89 33.35 -13.05
C THR A 9 24.33 34.56 -13.75
N LEU A 10 23.33 35.20 -13.15
CA LEU A 10 22.61 36.32 -13.77
C LEU A 10 22.70 37.57 -12.90
N THR A 11 22.94 38.72 -13.52
CA THR A 11 22.92 40.02 -12.87
C THR A 11 21.49 40.53 -12.80
N SER A 12 20.78 40.17 -11.72
CA SER A 12 19.39 40.56 -11.50
C SER A 12 19.24 42.06 -11.32
N ALA A 13 18.36 42.69 -12.11
CA ALA A 13 18.02 44.10 -11.97
C ALA A 13 17.43 44.42 -10.58
N TRP A 14 16.64 43.48 -10.02
CA TRP A 14 16.04 43.62 -8.69
C TRP A 14 17.09 43.67 -7.58
N PHE A 15 18.07 42.76 -7.60
CA PHE A 15 19.15 42.73 -6.61
C PHE A 15 20.06 43.94 -6.74
N LEU A 16 20.39 44.36 -7.96
CA LEU A 16 21.25 45.52 -8.20
C LEU A 16 20.66 46.80 -7.61
N LYS A 17 19.35 46.99 -7.76
CA LYS A 17 18.65 48.18 -7.26
C LYS A 17 18.41 48.17 -5.75
N ASN A 18 18.08 47.01 -5.17
CA ASN A 18 17.52 46.96 -3.82
C ASN A 18 18.42 46.29 -2.76
N LEU A 19 19.42 45.48 -3.13
CA LEU A 19 20.17 44.68 -2.16
C LEU A 19 20.98 45.54 -1.18
N GLN A 20 21.82 46.44 -1.70
CA GLN A 20 22.70 47.28 -0.88
C GLN A 20 21.93 48.30 -0.06
N SER A 21 20.87 48.89 -0.64
CA SER A 21 20.00 49.83 0.07
C SER A 21 19.21 49.15 1.18
N SER A 22 18.66 47.94 0.94
CA SER A 22 17.95 47.16 1.96
C SER A 22 18.89 46.69 3.07
N ALA A 23 20.09 46.21 2.73
CA ALA A 23 21.08 45.80 3.72
C ALA A 23 21.55 46.97 4.60
N SER A 24 21.86 48.12 3.99
CA SER A 24 22.27 49.32 4.72
C SER A 24 21.15 49.85 5.60
N ALA A 25 19.91 49.87 5.11
CA ALA A 25 18.76 50.34 5.87
C ALA A 25 18.40 49.38 7.04
N CYS A 26 18.53 48.07 6.82
CA CYS A 26 18.37 47.08 7.88
C CYS A 26 19.45 47.22 8.96
N TRP A 27 20.72 47.39 8.56
CA TRP A 27 21.84 47.48 9.50
C TRP A 27 21.88 48.79 10.29
N LEU A 28 21.71 49.94 9.61
CA LEU A 28 21.90 51.26 10.23
C LEU A 28 20.66 51.77 10.98
N TYR A 29 19.45 51.43 10.49
CA TYR A 29 18.20 52.00 10.98
C TYR A 29 17.26 50.96 11.59
N SER A 30 17.66 49.68 11.68
CA SER A 30 16.79 48.58 12.13
C SER A 30 15.42 48.58 11.42
N ASN A 31 15.39 48.97 10.14
CA ASN A 31 14.14 49.09 9.41
C ASN A 31 13.58 47.69 9.09
N LEU A 32 12.47 47.33 9.74
CA LEU A 32 11.83 46.02 9.62
C LEU A 32 11.54 45.62 8.17
N THR A 33 10.98 46.52 7.35
CA THR A 33 10.63 46.18 5.96
C THR A 33 11.88 45.95 5.12
N ALA A 34 12.93 46.75 5.32
CA ALA A 34 14.22 46.55 4.66
C ALA A 34 14.90 45.23 5.08
N CYS A 35 14.81 44.86 6.36
CA CYS A 35 15.30 43.57 6.86
C CYS A 35 14.49 42.39 6.29
N GLN A 36 13.17 42.51 6.17
CA GLN A 36 12.31 41.53 5.50
C GLN A 36 12.64 41.40 4.01
N ALA A 37 12.89 42.51 3.32
CA ALA A 37 13.30 42.53 1.91
C ALA A 37 14.64 41.82 1.69
N LEU A 38 15.63 42.11 2.55
CA LEU A 38 16.93 41.43 2.53
C LEU A 38 16.75 39.92 2.77
N GLY A 39 15.91 39.53 3.73
CA GLY A 39 15.58 38.14 3.98
C GLY A 39 14.94 37.47 2.77
N ASN A 40 13.98 38.12 2.11
CA ASN A 40 13.33 37.61 0.90
C ASN A 40 14.33 37.43 -0.26
N MET A 41 15.28 38.35 -0.43
CA MET A 41 16.38 38.19 -1.40
C MET A 41 17.30 37.00 -1.06
N CYS A 42 17.52 36.70 0.23
CA CYS A 42 18.22 35.50 0.63
C CYS A 42 17.43 34.22 0.28
N VAL A 43 16.12 34.21 0.51
CA VAL A 43 15.26 33.08 0.13
C VAL A 43 15.25 32.88 -1.39
N MET A 44 15.19 33.96 -2.19
CA MET A 44 15.34 33.90 -3.65
C MET A 44 16.67 33.24 -4.06
N ASN A 45 17.73 33.42 -3.26
CA ASN A 45 19.02 32.76 -3.42
C ASN A 45 19.09 31.35 -2.77
N MET A 46 17.95 30.67 -2.63
CA MET A 46 17.81 29.31 -2.07
C MET A 46 18.29 29.17 -0.61
N ASN A 47 18.37 30.27 0.14
CA ASN A 47 18.96 30.30 1.47
C ASN A 47 20.42 29.80 1.49
N SER A 48 21.13 29.91 0.36
CA SER A 48 22.49 29.41 0.21
C SER A 48 23.49 30.22 1.03
N LEU A 49 24.36 29.52 1.76
CA LEU A 49 25.39 30.11 2.61
C LEU A 49 26.75 29.70 2.08
N SER A 50 27.52 30.68 1.61
CA SER A 50 28.92 30.50 1.21
C SER A 50 29.81 31.49 1.94
N SER A 51 30.98 31.02 2.37
CA SER A 51 32.04 31.86 2.94
C SER A 51 32.89 32.56 1.86
N SER A 52 32.76 32.19 0.58
CA SER A 52 33.54 32.75 -0.53
C SER A 52 32.89 33.96 -1.23
N THR A 53 31.57 34.13 -1.11
CA THR A 53 30.81 35.19 -1.81
C THR A 53 29.92 36.01 -0.87
N THR A 54 29.94 37.34 -1.02
CA THR A 54 29.08 38.27 -0.28
C THR A 54 27.72 38.45 -0.97
N ASP A 55 26.96 37.35 -1.06
CA ASP A 55 25.61 37.36 -1.63
C ASP A 55 24.56 37.83 -0.60
N ALA A 56 23.28 37.88 -1.00
CA ALA A 56 22.20 38.36 -0.13
C ALA A 56 22.11 37.63 1.22
N CYS A 57 22.29 36.31 1.22
CA CYS A 57 22.33 35.51 2.44
C CYS A 57 23.59 35.77 3.28
N GLY A 58 24.73 36.06 2.64
CA GLY A 58 25.96 36.45 3.34
C GLY A 58 25.80 37.80 4.06
N LEU A 59 25.18 38.78 3.39
CA LEU A 59 24.84 40.08 4.01
C LEU A 59 23.82 39.91 5.15
N PHE A 60 22.81 39.07 4.96
CA PHE A 60 21.84 38.74 6.00
C PHE A 60 22.53 38.12 7.23
N GLN A 61 23.40 37.13 7.01
CA GLN A 61 24.15 36.46 8.08
C GLN A 61 25.12 37.42 8.79
N TYR A 62 25.78 38.30 8.04
CA TYR A 62 26.64 39.33 8.61
C TYR A 62 25.87 40.24 9.57
N ILE A 63 24.68 40.72 9.16
CA ILE A 63 23.82 41.54 10.02
C ILE A 63 23.33 40.73 11.22
N TYR A 64 22.88 39.48 11.02
CA TYR A 64 22.41 38.60 12.08
C TYR A 64 23.45 38.36 13.19
N VAL A 65 24.72 38.12 12.83
CA VAL A 65 25.81 37.92 13.79
C VAL A 65 26.13 39.21 14.53
N ASN A 66 26.20 40.35 13.81
CA ASN A 66 26.59 41.63 14.42
C ASN A 66 25.45 42.28 15.25
N THR A 67 24.20 41.87 15.05
CA THR A 67 23.03 42.31 15.85
C THR A 67 22.75 41.42 17.06
N ALA A 68 23.62 40.46 17.40
CA ALA A 68 23.42 39.56 18.55
C ALA A 68 23.15 40.28 19.89
N ARG A 69 23.62 41.53 20.04
CA ARG A 69 23.40 42.37 21.23
C ARG A 69 21.94 42.84 21.41
N LEU A 70 21.13 42.83 20.35
CA LEU A 70 19.73 43.25 20.39
C LEU A 70 18.80 42.22 21.03
N GLY A 71 19.31 41.03 21.35
CA GLY A 71 18.55 39.97 22.02
C GLY A 71 17.74 39.09 21.06
N ILE A 72 16.93 38.22 21.66
CA ILE A 72 16.12 37.22 20.97
C ILE A 72 14.63 37.46 21.17
N VAL A 73 13.84 37.13 20.16
CA VAL A 73 12.38 37.27 20.15
C VAL A 73 11.72 35.97 20.59
N HIS A 74 10.72 36.05 21.49
CA HIS A 74 9.93 34.90 21.98
C HIS A 74 10.76 33.69 22.48
N SER A 75 11.94 33.94 23.06
CA SER A 75 12.86 32.89 23.54
C SER A 75 13.35 31.93 22.44
N ILE A 76 13.27 32.32 21.16
CA ILE A 76 13.78 31.54 20.03
C ILE A 76 15.20 32.00 19.73
N SER A 77 16.18 31.12 19.94
CA SER A 77 17.62 31.43 19.80
C SER A 77 18.00 31.97 18.42
N PHE A 78 17.28 31.57 17.39
CA PHE A 78 17.53 31.91 15.98
C PHE A 78 16.69 33.10 15.47
N TRP A 79 15.91 33.74 16.34
CA TRP A 79 15.11 34.90 15.99
C TRP A 79 15.62 36.15 16.70
N ARG A 80 16.31 37.01 15.96
CA ARG A 80 16.82 38.30 16.46
C ARG A 80 15.75 39.38 16.37
N HIS A 81 15.84 40.37 17.26
CA HIS A 81 15.05 41.59 17.11
C HIS A 81 15.33 42.25 15.75
N ASP A 82 14.27 42.79 15.16
CA ASP A 82 14.26 43.50 13.88
C ASP A 82 14.60 42.70 12.61
N LEU A 83 14.96 41.42 12.74
CA LEU A 83 15.26 40.52 11.62
C LEU A 83 14.18 39.45 11.43
N PRO A 84 13.87 39.05 10.18
CA PRO A 84 13.08 37.85 9.94
C PRO A 84 13.81 36.59 10.42
N TRP A 85 13.08 35.66 11.02
CA TRP A 85 13.62 34.35 11.33
C TRP A 85 13.59 33.45 10.09
N LEU A 86 14.75 33.13 9.53
CA LEU A 86 14.89 32.34 8.29
C LEU A 86 15.44 30.93 8.50
N TYR A 87 16.30 30.72 9.51
CA TYR A 87 17.02 29.47 9.74
C TYR A 87 16.72 28.88 11.12
N TYR A 88 16.61 27.56 11.21
CA TYR A 88 16.45 26.82 12.47
C TYR A 88 17.80 26.32 13.04
N GLY A 89 18.88 27.05 12.77
CA GLY A 89 20.23 26.68 13.16
C GLY A 89 21.29 27.53 12.47
N ASP A 90 22.45 27.67 13.10
CA ASP A 90 23.60 28.38 12.52
C ASP A 90 24.50 27.45 11.68
N GLN A 91 24.34 26.12 11.84
CA GLN A 91 25.06 25.08 11.10
C GLN A 91 24.13 23.91 10.77
N PRO A 92 24.42 23.14 9.69
CA PRO A 92 23.80 21.83 9.48
C PRO A 92 24.07 20.93 10.68
N GLY A 93 23.09 20.13 11.14
CA GLY A 93 23.25 19.38 12.39
C GLY A 93 22.02 19.35 13.30
N LEU A 94 21.26 20.46 13.28
CA LEU A 94 20.26 20.76 14.32
C LEU A 94 18.83 20.33 13.94
N ALA A 95 18.63 19.77 12.75
CA ALA A 95 17.29 19.45 12.26
C ALA A 95 16.58 18.37 13.11
N SER A 96 17.30 17.37 13.60
CA SER A 96 16.71 16.34 14.49
C SER A 96 16.18 16.95 15.77
N GLN A 97 16.91 17.89 16.38
CA GLN A 97 16.45 18.59 17.58
C GLN A 97 15.19 19.40 17.31
N VAL A 98 15.01 19.98 16.12
CA VAL A 98 13.82 20.79 15.80
C VAL A 98 12.61 19.90 15.50
N LEU A 99 12.83 18.79 14.79
CA LEU A 99 11.78 17.89 14.33
C LEU A 99 11.40 16.82 15.36
N GLU A 100 12.25 16.56 16.34
CA GLU A 100 12.05 15.56 17.39
C GLU A 100 12.16 16.15 18.81
N ALA A 101 12.31 17.48 18.95
CA ALA A 101 12.21 18.14 20.25
C ALA A 101 10.87 17.81 20.94
N ASN A 102 10.88 17.85 22.27
CA ASN A 102 9.78 17.54 23.20
C ASN A 102 8.45 18.31 23.00
N HIS A 103 8.30 19.10 21.93
CA HIS A 103 7.02 19.67 21.53
C HIS A 103 6.23 18.66 20.68
N LEU A 104 5.55 17.75 21.40
CA LEU A 104 4.62 16.79 20.82
C LEU A 104 3.25 17.47 20.66
N PHE A 105 2.71 17.55 19.45
CA PHE A 105 1.35 18.04 19.23
C PHE A 105 0.38 16.89 19.47
N ILE A 106 -0.53 17.06 20.42
CA ILE A 106 -1.61 16.11 20.63
C ILE A 106 -2.71 16.43 19.61
N ILE A 107 -2.84 15.58 18.59
CA ILE A 107 -4.03 15.58 17.75
C ILE A 107 -5.06 14.69 18.44
N SER A 108 -5.97 15.33 19.15
CA SER A 108 -7.10 14.63 19.76
C SER A 108 -8.29 14.67 18.81
N PHE A 109 -8.77 13.49 18.42
CA PHE A 109 -10.04 13.32 17.73
C PHE A 109 -11.16 13.59 18.74
N PHE A 110 -11.57 14.85 18.87
CA PHE A 110 -12.80 15.16 19.56
C PHE A 110 -13.96 14.90 18.61
N SER A 111 -14.62 13.76 18.80
CA SER A 111 -15.94 13.39 18.29
C SER A 111 -16.01 12.47 17.06
N HIS A 112 -17.01 11.59 17.12
CA HIS A 112 -17.31 10.43 16.28
C HIS A 112 -17.68 10.75 14.81
N HIS A 113 -17.66 12.02 14.39
CA HIS A 113 -18.31 12.48 13.16
C HIS A 113 -17.65 13.67 12.43
N GLN A 114 -16.40 14.06 12.74
CA GLN A 114 -15.73 15.13 11.99
C GLN A 114 -14.34 14.71 11.54
N ASP A 115 -14.11 14.84 10.22
CA ASP A 115 -12.79 14.79 9.63
C ASP A 115 -11.89 15.80 10.36
N VAL A 116 -10.87 15.30 11.06
CA VAL A 116 -9.90 16.19 11.72
C VAL A 116 -9.11 16.90 10.64
N LYS A 117 -9.18 18.23 10.64
CA LYS A 117 -8.46 19.06 9.69
C LYS A 117 -7.21 19.65 10.34
N LEU A 118 -6.11 19.63 9.62
CA LEU A 118 -4.90 20.34 9.99
C LEU A 118 -5.03 21.81 9.57
N GLN A 119 -5.13 22.70 10.56
CA GLN A 119 -5.28 24.13 10.34
C GLN A 119 -3.92 24.77 10.06
N PHE A 120 -3.51 24.77 8.79
CA PHE A 120 -2.32 25.48 8.36
C PHE A 120 -2.64 26.94 8.00
N ILE A 121 -1.84 27.86 8.53
CA ILE A 121 -1.93 29.30 8.28
C ILE A 121 -0.60 29.78 7.70
N ALA A 122 -0.66 30.61 6.67
CA ALA A 122 0.50 31.27 6.09
C ALA A 122 0.49 32.78 6.36
N ALA A 123 1.61 33.32 6.80
CA ALA A 123 1.91 34.75 6.69
C ALA A 123 2.52 35.03 5.32
N SER A 124 1.95 35.98 4.59
CA SER A 124 2.39 36.32 3.23
C SER A 124 3.13 37.66 3.20
N PHE A 125 4.23 37.72 2.44
CA PHE A 125 5.07 38.91 2.27
C PHE A 125 5.36 39.17 0.79
N ASP A 126 5.46 40.45 0.42
CA ASP A 126 5.88 40.84 -0.92
C ASP A 126 7.42 40.85 -1.08
N ALA A 127 7.91 41.03 -2.30
CA ALA A 127 9.35 41.11 -2.58
C ALA A 127 10.06 42.27 -1.86
N ALA A 128 9.34 43.36 -1.54
CA ALA A 128 9.86 44.55 -0.85
C ALA A 128 9.85 44.41 0.68
N GLY A 129 9.40 43.27 1.22
CA GLY A 129 9.37 42.99 2.65
C GLY A 129 8.13 43.49 3.39
N ASN A 130 7.10 43.97 2.68
CA ASN A 130 5.83 44.34 3.30
C ASN A 130 5.02 43.10 3.63
N PHE A 131 4.42 43.10 4.81
CA PHE A 131 3.44 42.10 5.21
C PHE A 131 2.13 42.31 4.44
N LEU A 132 1.62 41.26 3.80
CA LEU A 132 0.39 41.31 3.03
C LEU A 132 -0.81 40.91 3.90
N LYS A 133 -0.85 39.65 4.35
CA LYS A 133 -1.95 39.11 5.16
C LYS A 133 -1.60 37.75 5.78
N TRP A 134 -2.37 37.41 6.81
CA TRP A 134 -2.53 36.03 7.29
C TRP A 134 -3.62 35.35 6.46
N GLN A 135 -3.39 34.13 6.00
CA GLN A 135 -4.37 33.36 5.24
C GLN A 135 -4.29 31.87 5.57
N SER A 136 -5.45 31.20 5.64
CA SER A 136 -5.51 29.73 5.69
C SER A 136 -4.92 29.16 4.41
N LEU A 137 -4.30 27.98 4.45
CA LEU A 137 -3.86 27.27 3.25
C LEU A 137 -5.00 26.58 2.48
N GLU A 138 -6.20 26.49 3.07
CA GLU A 138 -7.39 26.01 2.38
C GLU A 138 -7.64 26.82 1.09
N GLY A 139 -8.13 26.15 0.05
CA GLY A 139 -8.35 26.76 -1.26
C GLY A 139 -7.17 26.70 -2.22
N GLY A 140 -6.11 25.96 -1.88
CA GLY A 140 -5.09 25.62 -2.86
C GLY A 140 -3.92 26.60 -2.96
N ILE A 141 -3.62 27.36 -1.91
CA ILE A 141 -2.61 28.45 -1.99
C ILE A 141 -1.21 27.94 -2.33
N LEU A 142 -0.80 26.78 -1.81
CA LEU A 142 0.49 26.17 -2.13
C LEU A 142 0.40 25.24 -3.37
N GLN A 143 -0.80 24.89 -3.79
CA GLN A 143 -1.09 24.02 -4.91
C GLN A 143 -1.17 24.86 -6.19
N LEU A 144 -0.09 24.89 -6.97
CA LEU A 144 -0.08 25.57 -8.26
C LEU A 144 -1.04 24.93 -9.28
N CYS A 145 -1.39 23.66 -9.10
CA CYS A 145 -2.31 22.93 -9.97
C CYS A 145 -3.77 23.31 -9.68
N PRO A 146 -4.51 23.85 -10.67
CA PRO A 146 -5.90 24.24 -10.48
C PRO A 146 -6.79 22.99 -10.32
N ASP A 147 -7.67 23.02 -9.32
CA ASP A 147 -8.74 22.03 -9.13
C ASP A 147 -9.90 22.68 -8.34
N THR A 148 -10.96 21.93 -8.11
CA THR A 148 -12.08 22.28 -7.23
C THR A 148 -11.62 22.43 -5.78
N GLN A 149 -12.21 23.39 -5.05
CA GLN A 149 -11.81 23.68 -3.67
C GLN A 149 -12.00 22.49 -2.73
N THR A 150 -13.03 21.66 -2.96
CA THR A 150 -13.24 20.41 -2.20
C THR A 150 -12.06 19.46 -2.32
N LYS A 151 -11.51 19.28 -3.53
CA LYS A 151 -10.35 18.42 -3.77
C LYS A 151 -9.08 19.02 -3.21
N LEU A 152 -8.86 20.32 -3.41
CA LEU A 152 -7.68 21.01 -2.85
C LEU A 152 -7.66 20.97 -1.32
N ASN A 153 -8.83 21.09 -0.68
CA ASN A 153 -8.96 21.02 0.78
C ASN A 153 -8.76 19.61 1.34
N ALA A 154 -8.90 18.56 0.52
CA ALA A 154 -8.65 17.18 0.95
C ALA A 154 -7.19 16.98 1.40
N ALA A 155 -6.25 17.79 0.90
CA ALA A 155 -4.85 17.79 1.33
C ALA A 155 -4.66 18.06 2.83
N TYR A 156 -5.56 18.80 3.45
CA TYR A 156 -5.48 19.18 4.86
C TYR A 156 -6.34 18.30 5.77
N THR A 157 -6.98 17.26 5.21
CA THR A 157 -7.71 16.27 5.98
C THR A 157 -6.73 15.26 6.57
N PHE A 158 -6.76 15.11 7.89
CA PHE A 158 -5.85 14.22 8.59
C PHE A 158 -6.05 12.75 8.16
N GLY A 159 -4.94 12.05 7.92
CA GLY A 159 -4.94 10.64 7.51
C GLY A 159 -5.23 10.39 6.02
N THR A 160 -5.44 11.46 5.23
CA THR A 160 -5.66 11.36 3.78
C THR A 160 -4.37 11.61 3.00
N THR A 161 -3.82 10.57 2.38
CA THR A 161 -2.68 10.72 1.48
C THR A 161 -3.11 11.51 0.25
N TYR A 162 -2.55 12.71 0.08
CA TYR A 162 -2.88 13.58 -1.04
C TYR A 162 -1.71 13.62 -2.02
N GLN A 163 -2.03 13.49 -3.30
CA GLN A 163 -1.09 13.64 -4.39
C GLN A 163 -1.78 14.31 -5.58
N GLN A 164 -1.15 15.38 -6.06
CA GLN A 164 -1.58 16.11 -7.24
C GLN A 164 -0.36 16.44 -8.10
N SER A 165 -0.44 16.17 -9.39
CA SER A 165 0.58 16.55 -10.36
C SER A 165 -0.08 17.09 -11.63
N CYS A 166 0.51 18.14 -12.21
CA CYS A 166 0.01 18.74 -13.45
C CYS A 166 1.14 19.41 -14.26
N GLN A 167 0.86 19.70 -15.52
CA GLN A 167 1.70 20.54 -16.37
C GLN A 167 1.08 21.92 -16.47
N ILE A 168 1.87 22.96 -16.17
CA ILE A 168 1.46 24.36 -16.31
C ILE A 168 2.33 25.02 -17.37
N SER A 169 1.70 25.80 -18.26
CA SER A 169 2.44 26.60 -19.26
C SER A 169 3.19 27.75 -18.59
N VAL A 170 4.40 28.03 -19.09
CA VAL A 170 5.24 29.12 -18.58
C VAL A 170 4.55 30.48 -18.79
N SER A 171 3.83 30.65 -19.91
CA SER A 171 3.02 31.84 -20.18
C SER A 171 2.00 32.15 -19.08
N LYS A 172 1.29 31.12 -18.59
CA LYS A 172 0.32 31.27 -17.51
C LYS A 172 0.99 31.63 -16.19
N ILE A 173 2.11 30.99 -15.87
CA ILE A 173 2.89 31.28 -14.65
C ILE A 173 3.35 32.75 -14.63
N LEU A 174 3.83 33.27 -15.77
CA LEU A 174 4.29 34.65 -15.86
C LEU A 174 3.16 35.69 -15.70
N LEU A 175 1.94 35.34 -16.10
CA LEU A 175 0.75 36.19 -15.92
C LEU A 175 0.25 36.15 -14.48
N ASP A 176 0.09 34.96 -13.91
CA ASP A 176 -0.49 34.75 -12.59
C ASP A 176 0.49 35.12 -11.45
N PHE A 177 1.80 34.95 -11.67
CA PHE A 177 2.85 35.13 -10.67
C PHE A 177 3.96 36.10 -11.12
N ALA A 178 3.57 37.27 -11.61
CA ALA A 178 4.52 38.30 -12.04
C ALA A 178 5.44 38.80 -10.90
N ASN A 179 4.93 38.82 -9.67
CA ASN A 179 5.69 39.20 -8.47
C ASN A 179 5.70 38.02 -7.47
N PRO A 180 6.86 37.65 -6.91
CA PRO A 180 7.00 36.58 -5.94
C PRO A 180 6.34 36.96 -4.62
N ILE A 181 5.59 36.01 -4.06
CA ILE A 181 5.03 36.07 -2.72
C ILE A 181 5.76 35.05 -1.86
N PHE A 182 6.17 35.48 -0.68
CA PHE A 182 6.87 34.66 0.30
C PHE A 182 5.91 34.22 1.41
N TYR A 183 6.05 32.97 1.85
CA TYR A 183 5.18 32.35 2.83
C TYR A 183 5.99 31.85 4.02
N ASP A 184 5.61 32.30 5.22
CA ASP A 184 5.98 31.65 6.48
C ASP A 184 4.80 30.80 6.94
N LEU A 185 5.01 29.50 7.10
CA LEU A 185 3.95 28.54 7.41
C LEU A 185 3.85 28.27 8.92
N PHE A 186 2.62 28.15 9.39
CA PHE A 186 2.29 27.86 10.77
C PHE A 186 1.20 26.78 10.85
N LEU A 187 1.27 25.96 11.89
CA LEU A 187 0.22 25.05 12.29
C LEU A 187 -0.49 25.63 13.50
N GLU A 188 -1.79 25.85 13.39
CA GLU A 188 -2.65 26.22 14.51
C GLU A 188 -3.00 24.96 15.32
N TYR A 189 -2.78 25.02 16.63
CA TYR A 189 -3.12 23.94 17.55
C TYR A 189 -3.67 24.50 18.86
N ASN A 190 -4.61 23.76 19.45
CA ASN A 190 -5.20 24.13 20.73
C ASN A 190 -4.40 23.52 21.88
N GLY A 191 -3.94 24.36 22.81
CA GLY A 191 -3.34 23.90 24.05
C GLY A 191 -4.38 23.34 25.04
N ASN A 192 -3.92 22.65 26.08
CA ASN A 192 -4.78 22.02 27.10
C ASN A 192 -5.74 23.00 27.82
N ASN A 193 -5.43 24.30 27.79
CA ASN A 193 -6.22 25.35 28.44
C ASN A 193 -7.23 26.02 27.46
N GLY A 194 -7.41 25.48 26.25
CA GLY A 194 -8.28 26.07 25.22
C GLY A 194 -7.69 27.32 24.53
N GLN A 195 -6.44 27.67 24.81
CA GLN A 195 -5.72 28.74 24.12
C GLN A 195 -5.18 28.24 22.78
N GLN A 196 -5.34 29.05 21.74
CA GLN A 196 -4.80 28.79 20.41
C GLN A 196 -3.32 29.17 20.36
N TYR A 197 -2.51 28.24 19.87
CA TYR A 197 -1.08 28.42 19.66
C TYR A 197 -0.73 28.22 18.19
N LEU A 198 0.26 28.97 17.72
CA LEU A 198 0.82 28.82 16.38
C LEU A 198 2.19 28.18 16.49
N TRP A 199 2.38 27.07 15.80
CA TRP A 199 3.68 26.45 15.64
C TRP A 199 4.28 26.81 14.29
N ALA A 200 5.50 27.35 14.25
CA ALA A 200 6.18 27.62 12.99
C ALA A 200 6.63 26.31 12.34
N VAL A 201 6.17 26.07 11.12
CA VAL A 201 6.44 24.83 10.38
C VAL A 201 7.81 24.94 9.70
N PRO A 202 8.76 24.03 9.98
CA PRO A 202 10.05 24.04 9.31
C PRO A 202 9.95 23.62 7.84
N VAL A 203 10.84 24.19 7.03
CA VAL A 203 10.94 23.99 5.58
C VAL A 203 12.31 23.40 5.22
N LEU A 204 12.31 22.20 4.64
CA LEU A 204 13.47 21.55 4.04
C LEU A 204 13.59 21.96 2.57
N ASN A 205 14.47 22.92 2.28
CA ASN A 205 14.78 23.32 0.91
C ASN A 205 15.85 22.38 0.31
N LEU A 206 15.48 21.55 -0.67
CA LEU A 206 16.40 20.60 -1.32
C LEU A 206 17.50 21.26 -2.15
N ASN A 207 17.31 22.52 -2.54
CA ASN A 207 18.25 23.31 -3.33
C ASN A 207 19.19 24.18 -2.47
N LEU A 208 19.09 24.09 -1.14
CA LEU A 208 19.96 24.82 -0.23
C LEU A 208 21.39 24.29 -0.32
N GLN A 209 22.32 25.21 -0.54
CA GLN A 209 23.76 24.95 -0.51
C GLN A 209 24.40 25.56 0.73
N TYR A 210 25.26 24.79 1.40
CA TYR A 210 26.10 25.27 2.48
C TYR A 210 27.54 24.90 2.14
N SER A 211 28.41 25.91 2.02
CA SER A 211 29.81 25.73 1.57
C SER A 211 29.91 24.92 0.28
N GLU A 212 29.12 25.28 -0.74
CA GLU A 212 29.06 24.67 -2.08
C GLU A 212 28.55 23.20 -2.12
N MET A 213 28.08 22.65 -0.99
CA MET A 213 27.46 21.32 -0.94
C MET A 213 25.95 21.39 -0.68
N PHE A 214 25.19 20.52 -1.34
CA PHE A 214 23.75 20.37 -1.08
C PHE A 214 23.52 19.54 0.19
N VAL A 215 23.24 20.21 1.31
CA VAL A 215 23.12 19.57 2.63
C VAL A 215 21.80 18.83 2.83
N ASN A 216 20.75 19.23 2.12
CA ASN A 216 19.38 18.74 2.32
C ASN A 216 18.97 17.59 1.37
N GLN A 217 19.89 17.05 0.55
CA GLN A 217 19.59 15.96 -0.38
C GLN A 217 19.80 14.55 0.20
N GLY A 218 20.59 14.44 1.28
CA GLY A 218 20.85 13.15 1.94
C GLY A 218 19.64 12.68 2.76
N SER A 219 19.55 11.37 3.02
CA SER A 219 18.50 10.77 3.86
C SER A 219 18.71 10.98 5.37
N ASN A 220 19.92 11.36 5.78
CA ASN A 220 20.25 11.52 7.20
C ASN A 220 19.79 12.89 7.69
N MET A 221 18.75 12.88 8.54
CA MET A 221 18.17 14.08 9.14
C MET A 221 19.18 14.93 9.90
N ASN A 222 20.22 14.33 10.49
CA ASN A 222 21.25 15.08 11.22
C ASN A 222 22.08 15.98 10.31
N ASN A 223 22.11 15.77 9.00
CA ASN A 223 22.89 16.60 8.09
C ASN A 223 22.10 17.82 7.58
N TRP A 224 20.81 17.91 7.88
CA TRP A 224 19.95 18.93 7.29
C TRP A 224 20.09 20.29 7.96
N LEU A 225 19.85 21.33 7.16
CA LEU A 225 19.66 22.71 7.59
C LEU A 225 18.25 23.15 7.23
N LEU A 226 17.42 23.33 8.25
CA LEU A 226 16.01 23.71 8.09
C LEU A 226 15.87 25.23 7.99
N THR A 227 14.95 25.64 7.12
CA THR A 227 14.59 27.04 6.86
C THR A 227 13.13 27.27 7.22
N ARG A 228 12.67 28.52 7.17
CA ARG A 228 11.28 28.87 7.54
C ARG A 228 10.44 29.36 6.36
N ARG A 229 11.04 30.19 5.51
CA ARG A 229 10.34 30.92 4.45
C ARG A 229 10.51 30.23 3.10
N LEU A 230 9.42 30.13 2.35
CA LEU A 230 9.41 29.61 0.98
C LEU A 230 8.66 30.55 0.04
N PHE A 231 8.81 30.34 -1.27
CA PHE A 231 7.99 30.99 -2.29
C PHE A 231 7.59 29.94 -3.34
N LEU A 232 6.62 30.26 -4.17
CA LEU A 232 6.15 29.32 -5.21
C LEU A 232 6.81 29.60 -6.57
N VAL A 233 6.87 30.87 -6.96
CA VAL A 233 7.42 31.31 -8.24
C VAL A 233 8.21 32.58 -8.03
N ASP A 234 9.41 32.63 -8.57
CA ASP A 234 10.23 33.83 -8.67
C ASP A 234 10.49 34.18 -10.13
N ALA A 235 9.83 35.26 -10.56
CA ALA A 235 9.98 35.87 -11.88
C ALA A 235 10.73 37.22 -11.83
N LEU A 236 11.16 37.67 -10.66
CA LEU A 236 11.85 38.95 -10.49
C LEU A 236 13.37 38.80 -10.51
N SER A 237 13.91 37.76 -9.85
CA SER A 237 15.36 37.58 -9.79
C SER A 237 15.98 37.30 -11.17
N GLY A 238 15.22 36.74 -12.11
CA GLY A 238 15.67 36.42 -13.46
C GLY A 238 15.58 37.53 -14.50
N LYS A 239 15.16 38.75 -14.11
CA LYS A 239 15.11 39.90 -15.03
C LYS A 239 16.48 40.58 -15.13
N GLU A 240 17.01 40.67 -16.35
CA GLU A 240 18.25 41.37 -16.67
C GLU A 240 17.97 42.83 -17.03
N ASP A 241 18.85 43.73 -16.58
CA ASP A 241 18.86 45.19 -16.81
C ASP A 241 17.64 45.98 -16.32
N ASP A 242 16.44 45.63 -16.78
CA ASP A 242 15.19 46.36 -16.52
C ASP A 242 14.09 45.44 -15.96
N LEU A 243 13.36 45.95 -14.96
CA LEU A 243 12.25 45.26 -14.31
C LEU A 243 11.01 45.14 -15.21
N GLY A 244 10.91 45.96 -16.25
CA GLY A 244 9.83 45.92 -17.24
C GLY A 244 9.94 44.82 -18.29
N LYS A 245 11.11 44.18 -18.45
CA LYS A 245 11.33 43.10 -19.42
C LYS A 245 10.88 41.74 -18.90
N LEU A 246 10.66 40.81 -19.83
CA LEU A 246 10.45 39.41 -19.50
C LEU A 246 11.72 38.83 -18.85
N PRO A 247 11.58 37.98 -17.81
CA PRO A 247 12.72 37.32 -17.19
C PRO A 247 13.37 36.34 -18.17
N ARG A 248 14.69 36.19 -18.07
CA ARG A 248 15.45 35.19 -18.83
C ARG A 248 15.33 33.81 -18.20
N VAL A 249 15.29 33.75 -16.88
CA VAL A 249 15.14 32.51 -16.10
C VAL A 249 14.04 32.72 -15.07
N ILE A 250 13.23 31.71 -14.83
CA ILE A 250 12.29 31.70 -13.70
C ILE A 250 12.59 30.52 -12.80
N ARG A 251 12.35 30.71 -11.50
CA ARG A 251 12.50 29.65 -10.51
C ARG A 251 11.14 29.28 -9.95
N ILE A 252 10.78 28.00 -10.03
CA ILE A 252 9.46 27.50 -9.65
C ILE A 252 9.63 26.37 -8.64
N ALA A 253 8.79 26.35 -7.60
CA ALA A 253 8.64 25.22 -6.70
C ALA A 253 7.95 24.06 -7.43
N SER A 254 8.75 23.14 -7.98
CA SER A 254 8.27 22.01 -8.78
C SER A 254 7.75 20.86 -7.92
N LYS A 255 8.23 20.74 -6.68
CA LYS A 255 7.76 19.74 -5.74
C LYS A 255 7.60 20.35 -4.36
N ILE A 256 6.40 20.23 -3.80
CA ILE A 256 6.11 20.57 -2.40
C ILE A 256 5.51 19.33 -1.75
N THR A 257 6.12 18.88 -0.66
CA THR A 257 5.64 17.73 0.12
C THR A 257 5.50 18.12 1.58
N ILE A 258 4.31 17.92 2.14
CA ILE A 258 4.07 18.05 3.58
C ILE A 258 4.16 16.64 4.17
N SER A 259 5.15 16.41 5.02
CA SER A 259 5.33 15.14 5.73
C SER A 259 4.89 15.29 7.18
N ILE A 260 3.99 14.40 7.62
CA ILE A 260 3.48 14.36 8.98
C ILE A 260 3.89 13.02 9.59
N ARG A 261 4.70 13.07 10.65
CA ARG A 261 5.19 11.88 11.35
C ARG A 261 4.40 11.65 12.63
N LEU A 262 3.84 10.46 12.80
CA LEU A 262 3.18 10.05 14.04
C LEU A 262 4.22 9.54 15.05
N VAL A 263 4.04 9.91 16.31
CA VAL A 263 4.87 9.44 17.42
C VAL A 263 4.37 8.06 17.85
N SER A 264 5.24 7.07 17.71
CA SER A 264 4.94 5.69 18.10
C SER A 264 4.62 5.56 19.60
N HIS A 265 3.79 4.57 19.95
CA HIS A 265 3.44 4.20 21.33
C HIS A 265 2.60 5.22 22.14
N THR A 266 2.01 6.23 21.49
CA THR A 266 1.10 7.16 22.16
C THR A 266 -0.37 6.83 21.87
N GLN A 267 -1.18 6.63 22.91
CA GLN A 267 -2.63 6.39 22.75
C GLN A 267 -3.42 7.65 22.34
N LYS A 268 -2.74 8.80 22.23
CA LYS A 268 -3.37 10.13 22.04
C LYS A 268 -3.15 10.72 20.65
N GLY A 269 -2.62 9.96 19.68
CA GLY A 269 -2.40 10.44 18.32
C GLY A 269 -1.48 11.66 18.25
N THR A 270 -0.36 11.62 18.96
CA THR A 270 0.58 12.75 18.93
C THR A 270 1.41 12.72 17.66
N ILE A 271 1.54 13.86 16.99
CA ILE A 271 2.43 14.02 15.85
C ILE A 271 3.65 14.85 16.23
N TYR A 272 4.76 14.55 15.54
CA TYR A 272 5.90 15.46 15.48
C TYR A 272 5.52 16.73 14.69
N PRO A 273 6.27 17.83 14.86
CA PRO A 273 6.19 18.98 13.97
C PRO A 273 6.13 18.56 12.50
N PRO A 274 5.11 19.00 11.72
CA PRO A 274 5.07 18.75 10.29
C PRO A 274 6.30 19.34 9.61
N LEU A 275 6.77 18.68 8.55
CA LEU A 275 7.90 19.13 7.75
C LEU A 275 7.42 19.45 6.34
N VAL A 276 7.75 20.65 5.84
CA VAL A 276 7.48 21.02 4.45
C VAL A 276 8.77 20.87 3.65
N THR A 277 8.80 19.95 2.71
CA THR A 277 9.92 19.78 1.78
C THR A 277 9.60 20.50 0.48
N VAL A 278 10.52 21.35 0.01
CA VAL A 278 10.39 22.08 -1.25
C VAL A 278 11.58 21.82 -2.16
N ALA A 279 11.29 21.56 -3.44
CA ALA A 279 12.26 21.49 -4.51
C ALA A 279 11.94 22.57 -5.54
N TYR A 280 12.96 23.32 -5.94
CA TYR A 280 12.91 24.34 -6.95
C TYR A 280 13.59 23.87 -8.23
N THR A 281 12.99 24.25 -9.36
CA THR A 281 13.55 24.05 -10.70
C THR A 281 13.68 25.38 -11.41
N ASP A 282 14.80 25.56 -12.10
CA ASP A 282 15.10 26.74 -12.88
C ASP A 282 14.76 26.49 -14.36
N VAL A 283 13.98 27.39 -14.95
CA VAL A 283 13.48 27.26 -16.32
C VAL A 283 13.98 28.44 -17.15
N LEU A 284 14.77 28.13 -18.18
CA LEU A 284 15.24 29.12 -19.14
C LEU A 284 14.12 29.45 -20.14
N ILE A 285 13.75 30.73 -20.19
CA ILE A 285 12.68 31.20 -21.06
C ILE A 285 13.23 31.41 -22.47
N GLN A 286 12.76 30.57 -23.40
CA GLN A 286 13.02 30.74 -24.83
C GLN A 286 11.72 31.07 -25.56
N ASN A 287 10.70 30.21 -25.38
CA ASN A 287 9.36 30.37 -25.95
C ASN A 287 8.30 30.08 -24.87
N PRO A 288 7.74 31.12 -24.20
CA PRO A 288 6.79 30.95 -23.10
C PRO A 288 5.52 30.16 -23.44
N GLU A 289 5.09 30.18 -24.71
CA GLU A 289 3.83 29.56 -25.13
C GLU A 289 3.93 28.04 -25.34
N THR A 290 5.11 27.53 -25.69
CA THR A 290 5.32 26.10 -25.95
C THR A 290 5.96 25.37 -24.77
N GLN A 291 6.53 26.12 -23.81
CA GLN A 291 7.18 25.57 -22.64
C GLN A 291 6.17 25.30 -21.51
N SER A 292 6.27 24.12 -20.91
CA SER A 292 5.50 23.73 -19.73
C SER A 292 6.40 23.12 -18.67
N VAL A 293 5.94 23.19 -17.42
CA VAL A 293 6.67 22.71 -16.25
C VAL A 293 5.79 21.73 -15.48
N MET A 294 6.39 20.58 -15.11
CA MET A 294 5.76 19.61 -14.23
C MET A 294 5.83 20.11 -12.79
N ILE A 295 4.67 20.21 -12.14
CA ILE A 295 4.57 20.57 -10.73
C ILE A 295 3.84 19.45 -9.98
N SER A 296 4.29 19.20 -8.75
CA SER A 296 3.73 18.19 -7.86
C SER A 296 3.55 18.74 -6.44
N PHE A 297 2.40 18.44 -5.86
CA PHE A 297 2.09 18.71 -4.46
C PHE A 297 1.61 17.42 -3.80
N SER A 298 2.16 17.09 -2.63
CA SER A 298 1.76 15.89 -1.89
C SER A 298 1.72 16.09 -0.38
N VAL A 299 0.85 15.33 0.29
CA VAL A 299 0.79 15.24 1.75
C VAL A 299 0.92 13.78 2.14
N ASN A 300 1.99 13.47 2.86
CA ASN A 300 2.37 12.11 3.22
C ASN A 300 2.33 11.94 4.74
N TYR A 301 1.89 10.76 5.16
CA TYR A 301 1.83 10.35 6.55
C TYR A 301 2.84 9.24 6.77
N GLU A 302 3.65 9.39 7.80
CA GLU A 302 4.76 8.49 8.10
C GLU A 302 4.68 8.04 9.56
N MET A 303 5.03 6.79 9.80
CA MET A 303 5.12 6.19 11.13
C MET A 303 6.27 5.18 11.13
N ASP A 304 6.98 5.08 12.25
CA ASP A 304 7.95 4.01 12.41
C ASP A 304 7.24 2.66 12.51
N GLN A 305 7.54 1.76 11.56
CA GLN A 305 6.94 0.43 11.43
C GLN A 305 7.90 -0.66 11.93
N SER A 306 9.01 -0.31 12.58
CA SER A 306 10.00 -1.24 13.10
C SER A 306 9.40 -2.34 13.98
N GLU A 307 8.47 -1.99 14.87
CA GLU A 307 7.77 -2.95 15.73
C GLU A 307 6.90 -3.93 14.92
N ALA A 308 6.15 -3.43 13.95
CA ALA A 308 5.30 -4.29 13.09
C ALA A 308 6.15 -5.26 12.25
N GLN A 309 7.32 -4.81 11.79
CA GLN A 309 8.28 -5.66 11.09
C GLN A 309 8.82 -6.76 12.00
N ILE A 310 9.28 -6.42 13.21
CA ILE A 310 9.76 -7.40 14.20
C ILE A 310 8.67 -8.44 14.52
N GLN A 311 7.42 -8.00 14.73
CA GLN A 311 6.31 -8.91 14.99
C GLN A 311 6.03 -9.85 13.82
N THR A 312 6.12 -9.35 12.58
CA THR A 312 5.95 -10.15 11.37
C THR A 312 7.08 -11.18 11.23
N ASP A 313 8.33 -10.79 11.49
CA ASP A 313 9.50 -11.67 11.44
C ASP A 313 9.43 -12.79 12.49
N ILE A 314 9.03 -12.46 13.73
CA ILE A 314 8.82 -13.45 14.79
C ILE A 314 7.73 -14.44 14.37
N THR A 315 6.61 -13.94 13.84
CA THR A 315 5.49 -14.79 13.41
C THR A 315 5.90 -15.72 12.28
N LEU A 316 6.68 -15.22 11.32
CA LEU A 316 7.22 -15.98 10.19
C LEU A 316 8.19 -17.07 10.66
N GLY A 317 9.05 -16.76 11.63
CA GLY A 317 9.96 -17.74 12.26
C GLY A 317 9.21 -18.87 12.97
N VAL A 318 8.21 -18.53 13.79
CA VAL A 318 7.43 -19.52 14.56
C VAL A 318 6.56 -20.39 13.65
N LEU A 319 5.75 -19.78 12.78
CA LEU A 319 4.87 -20.53 11.87
C LEU A 319 5.66 -21.28 10.80
N GLY A 320 6.79 -20.74 10.34
CA GLY A 320 7.71 -21.44 9.45
C GLY A 320 8.30 -22.69 10.10
N GLY A 321 8.72 -22.62 11.36
CA GLY A 321 9.17 -23.78 12.13
C GLY A 321 8.09 -24.85 12.27
N LEU A 322 6.85 -24.45 12.58
CA LEU A 322 5.71 -25.37 12.62
C LEU A 322 5.41 -26.00 11.24
N ALA A 323 5.57 -25.25 10.16
CA ALA A 323 5.40 -25.76 8.80
C ALA A 323 6.45 -26.84 8.45
N VAL A 324 7.69 -26.71 8.93
CA VAL A 324 8.72 -27.77 8.79
C VAL A 324 8.29 -29.04 9.54
N LEU A 325 7.85 -28.92 10.79
CA LEU A 325 7.40 -30.08 11.58
C LEU A 325 6.19 -30.76 10.92
N TRP A 326 5.24 -29.97 10.42
CA TRP A 326 4.05 -30.49 9.74
C TRP A 326 4.38 -31.18 8.42
N SER A 327 5.30 -30.63 7.63
CA SER A 327 5.74 -31.23 6.37
C SER A 327 6.57 -32.51 6.61
N LEU A 328 7.37 -32.56 7.68
CA LEU A 328 8.03 -33.79 8.13
C LEU A 328 7.01 -34.88 8.50
N LEU A 329 5.98 -34.56 9.26
CA LEU A 329 4.91 -35.51 9.62
C LEU A 329 4.18 -36.04 8.38
N LYS A 330 3.85 -35.17 7.42
CA LYS A 330 3.27 -35.59 6.13
C LYS A 330 4.20 -36.48 5.33
N THR A 331 5.49 -36.17 5.30
CA THR A 331 6.49 -36.95 4.57
C THR A 331 6.69 -38.32 5.23
N ALA A 332 6.74 -38.39 6.56
CA ALA A 332 6.82 -39.63 7.32
C ALA A 332 5.57 -40.50 7.08
N GLY A 333 4.38 -39.89 7.09
CA GLY A 333 3.12 -40.55 6.74
C GLY A 333 3.10 -41.10 5.32
N TRP A 334 3.54 -40.30 4.34
CA TRP A 334 3.69 -40.72 2.95
C TRP A 334 4.68 -41.89 2.81
N LYS A 335 5.88 -41.76 3.40
CA LYS A 335 6.91 -42.79 3.35
C LYS A 335 6.44 -44.11 3.93
N ARG A 336 5.74 -44.07 5.08
CA ARG A 336 5.13 -45.27 5.70
C ARG A 336 4.10 -45.93 4.78
N ARG A 337 3.33 -45.17 4.00
CA ARG A 337 2.32 -45.69 3.07
C ARG A 337 2.92 -46.23 1.76
N THR A 338 4.10 -45.79 1.37
CA THR A 338 4.84 -46.31 0.21
C THR A 338 5.66 -47.57 0.56
N GLY A 339 5.96 -47.79 1.85
CA GLY A 339 6.65 -49.00 2.31
C GLY A 339 8.18 -48.99 2.14
N SER A 340 8.80 -47.87 1.77
CA SER A 340 10.26 -47.75 1.67
C SER A 340 10.89 -47.43 3.03
N SER A 341 11.92 -48.18 3.43
CA SER A 341 12.68 -47.96 4.67
C SER A 341 13.79 -46.90 4.50
N ILE A 342 14.34 -46.74 3.29
CA ILE A 342 15.52 -45.89 3.02
C ILE A 342 15.09 -44.43 2.74
N VAL A 343 15.88 -43.46 3.19
CA VAL A 343 15.67 -42.04 2.83
C VAL A 343 16.32 -41.81 1.47
N ASP A 344 15.53 -41.99 0.41
CA ASP A 344 15.97 -41.76 -0.95
C ASP A 344 15.80 -40.28 -1.36
N LEU A 345 16.47 -39.88 -2.46
CA LEU A 345 16.31 -38.55 -3.07
C LEU A 345 14.84 -38.20 -3.34
N GLN A 346 14.02 -39.19 -3.70
CA GLN A 346 12.58 -39.03 -3.90
C GLN A 346 11.85 -38.60 -2.61
N THR A 347 12.29 -39.09 -1.45
CA THR A 347 11.72 -38.68 -0.15
C THR A 347 12.06 -37.23 0.15
N VAL A 348 13.29 -36.82 -0.13
CA VAL A 348 13.73 -35.42 0.03
C VAL A 348 12.94 -34.49 -0.90
N LEU A 349 12.76 -34.87 -2.17
CA LEU A 349 11.96 -34.08 -3.11
C LEU A 349 10.50 -33.97 -2.65
N LYS A 350 9.88 -35.06 -2.19
CA LYS A 350 8.51 -35.04 -1.65
C LYS A 350 8.40 -34.14 -0.42
N PHE A 351 9.38 -34.17 0.48
CA PHE A 351 9.45 -33.27 1.61
C PHE A 351 9.48 -31.81 1.17
N LEU A 352 10.35 -31.44 0.22
CA LEU A 352 10.45 -30.07 -0.29
C LEU A 352 9.14 -29.59 -0.90
N LEU A 353 8.42 -30.44 -1.64
CA LEU A 353 7.13 -30.07 -2.24
C LEU A 353 6.02 -29.92 -1.19
N PHE A 354 5.97 -30.80 -0.18
CA PHE A 354 5.03 -30.63 0.94
C PHE A 354 5.35 -29.38 1.76
N TYR A 355 6.63 -29.13 2.01
CA TYR A 355 7.11 -27.95 2.73
C TYR A 355 6.79 -26.66 1.96
N ALA A 356 7.01 -26.62 0.65
CA ALA A 356 6.61 -25.48 -0.19
C ALA A 356 5.13 -25.14 0.00
N GLY A 357 4.27 -26.15 0.00
CA GLY A 357 2.85 -25.98 0.22
C GLY A 357 2.45 -25.49 1.62
N ASP A 358 3.13 -25.97 2.66
CA ASP A 358 2.90 -25.51 4.03
C ASP A 358 3.41 -24.10 4.26
N LEU A 359 4.59 -23.79 3.73
CA LEU A 359 5.17 -22.45 3.76
C LEU A 359 4.28 -21.44 3.00
N ALA A 360 3.70 -21.85 1.88
CA ALA A 360 2.71 -21.03 1.17
C ALA A 360 1.49 -20.68 2.03
N ASN A 361 0.98 -21.64 2.80
CA ASN A 361 -0.12 -21.39 3.72
C ASN A 361 0.28 -20.42 4.85
N VAL A 362 1.51 -20.53 5.36
CA VAL A 362 2.05 -19.61 6.37
C VAL A 362 2.11 -18.18 5.82
N PHE A 363 2.72 -17.98 4.65
CA PHE A 363 2.75 -16.65 4.02
C PHE A 363 1.36 -16.10 3.74
N PHE A 364 0.42 -16.95 3.31
CA PHE A 364 -0.97 -16.53 3.11
C PHE A 364 -1.64 -16.09 4.42
N ILE A 365 -1.52 -16.85 5.50
CA ILE A 365 -2.11 -16.50 6.80
C ILE A 365 -1.52 -15.18 7.33
N ILE A 366 -0.20 -15.01 7.22
CA ILE A 366 0.47 -13.78 7.68
C ILE A 366 -0.01 -12.58 6.85
N THR A 367 0.00 -12.68 5.52
CA THR A 367 -0.41 -11.56 4.63
C THR A 367 -1.89 -11.21 4.76
N VAL A 368 -2.76 -12.20 4.96
CA VAL A 368 -4.18 -11.95 5.25
C VAL A 368 -4.36 -11.30 6.62
N GLY A 369 -3.65 -11.80 7.64
CA GLY A 369 -3.69 -11.24 9.00
C GLY A 369 -3.23 -9.78 9.04
N THR A 370 -2.10 -9.46 8.39
CA THR A 370 -1.59 -8.08 8.31
C THR A 370 -2.49 -7.19 7.45
N GLY A 371 -3.05 -7.70 6.36
CA GLY A 371 -4.03 -6.97 5.55
C GLY A 371 -5.30 -6.61 6.33
N ILE A 372 -5.85 -7.55 7.09
CA ILE A 372 -7.02 -7.32 7.95
C ILE A 372 -6.67 -6.40 9.14
N TYR A 373 -5.49 -6.56 9.73
CA TYR A 373 -5.00 -5.67 10.79
C TYR A 373 -5.01 -4.22 10.31
N TRP A 374 -4.36 -3.92 9.19
CA TRP A 374 -4.31 -2.56 8.66
C TRP A 374 -5.68 -2.04 8.24
N LEU A 375 -6.52 -2.87 7.65
CA LEU A 375 -7.90 -2.52 7.29
C LEU A 375 -8.69 -2.06 8.53
N VAL A 376 -8.70 -2.86 9.59
CA VAL A 376 -9.46 -2.55 10.82
C VAL A 376 -8.82 -1.37 11.54
N PHE A 377 -7.52 -1.44 11.81
CA PHE A 377 -6.84 -0.44 12.62
C PHE A 377 -6.59 0.87 11.90
N PHE A 378 -6.70 0.99 10.57
CA PHE A 378 -6.63 2.28 9.88
C PHE A 378 -8.03 2.86 9.64
N LYS A 379 -8.99 2.05 9.16
CA LYS A 379 -10.34 2.55 8.81
C LYS A 379 -11.30 2.67 9.98
N ALA A 380 -11.09 1.93 11.08
CA ALA A 380 -11.95 1.94 12.26
C ALA A 380 -11.32 2.66 13.47
N GLN A 381 -10.45 3.66 13.24
CA GLN A 381 -9.82 4.43 14.31
C GLN A 381 -10.76 5.45 14.95
N GLN A 382 -10.86 5.43 16.27
CA GLN A 382 -11.39 6.54 17.07
C GLN A 382 -10.27 7.52 17.49
N PHE A 383 -9.06 7.00 17.70
CA PHE A 383 -7.84 7.78 17.94
C PHE A 383 -6.78 7.29 16.95
N VAL A 384 -5.98 8.21 16.41
CA VAL A 384 -4.89 7.85 15.50
C VAL A 384 -3.81 7.12 16.26
N SER A 385 -3.78 5.81 16.09
CA SER A 385 -2.80 4.91 16.69
C SER A 385 -1.85 4.33 15.66
N VAL A 386 -2.30 4.19 14.41
CA VAL A 386 -1.52 3.55 13.36
C VAL A 386 -1.72 4.21 11.98
N LEU A 387 -0.63 4.42 11.24
CA LEU A 387 -0.64 4.92 9.86
C LEU A 387 -0.24 3.81 8.88
N LEU A 388 -0.68 3.94 7.63
CA LEU A 388 -0.34 2.98 6.58
C LEU A 388 1.17 2.95 6.29
N PRO A 389 1.73 1.78 5.95
CA PRO A 389 3.11 1.66 5.50
C PRO A 389 3.38 2.45 4.21
N LEU A 390 4.62 2.93 4.06
CA LEU A 390 5.08 3.60 2.85
C LEU A 390 5.15 2.61 1.67
N PRO A 391 5.07 3.07 0.41
CA PRO A 391 5.16 2.19 -0.76
C PRO A 391 6.42 1.31 -0.81
N SER A 392 7.55 1.77 -0.26
CA SER A 392 8.78 0.97 -0.14
C SER A 392 8.63 -0.19 0.84
N GLN A 393 7.92 0.01 1.95
CA GLN A 393 7.64 -1.04 2.94
C GLN A 393 6.58 -2.03 2.43
N GLU A 394 5.68 -1.59 1.52
CA GLU A 394 4.72 -2.49 0.87
C GLU A 394 5.40 -3.48 -0.10
N GLU A 395 6.66 -3.27 -0.53
CA GLU A 395 7.36 -4.17 -1.45
C GLU A 395 7.65 -5.55 -0.83
N ASP A 396 8.05 -5.59 0.43
CA ASP A 396 8.27 -6.85 1.17
C ASP A 396 6.97 -7.64 1.29
N PHE A 397 5.86 -6.93 1.58
CA PHE A 397 4.53 -7.53 1.65
C PHE A 397 4.10 -8.15 0.30
N VAL A 398 4.31 -7.44 -0.81
CA VAL A 398 4.03 -7.96 -2.15
C VAL A 398 4.89 -9.19 -2.46
N THR A 399 6.14 -9.19 -2.04
CA THR A 399 7.06 -10.32 -2.22
C THR A 399 6.55 -11.57 -1.50
N TYR A 400 6.03 -11.44 -0.27
CA TYR A 400 5.43 -12.58 0.45
C TYR A 400 4.21 -13.16 -0.26
N ILE A 401 3.34 -12.32 -0.84
CA ILE A 401 2.19 -12.78 -1.63
C ILE A 401 2.64 -13.53 -2.88
N ALA A 402 3.64 -13.00 -3.60
CA ALA A 402 4.19 -13.64 -4.79
C ALA A 402 4.81 -15.02 -4.47
N CYS A 403 5.53 -15.12 -3.36
CA CYS A 403 6.07 -16.37 -2.85
C CYS A 403 4.96 -17.35 -2.47
N ALA A 404 3.93 -16.90 -1.74
CA ALA A 404 2.78 -17.72 -1.36
C ALA A 404 2.10 -18.32 -2.60
N PHE A 405 1.83 -17.50 -3.62
CA PHE A 405 1.21 -17.95 -4.86
C PHE A 405 2.07 -18.98 -5.60
N SER A 406 3.35 -18.69 -5.81
CA SER A 406 4.27 -19.54 -6.56
C SER A 406 4.46 -20.92 -5.91
N LEU A 407 4.65 -20.94 -4.59
CA LEU A 407 4.79 -22.18 -3.82
C LEU A 407 3.49 -22.97 -3.77
N LYS A 408 2.33 -22.30 -3.69
CA LYS A 408 1.03 -22.98 -3.71
C LYS A 408 0.72 -23.57 -5.08
N ALA A 409 1.08 -22.89 -6.17
CA ALA A 409 0.95 -23.41 -7.52
C ALA A 409 1.79 -24.68 -7.72
N LEU A 410 3.02 -24.70 -7.18
CA LEU A 410 3.88 -25.90 -7.20
C LEU A 410 3.26 -27.07 -6.43
N GLN A 411 2.72 -26.81 -5.23
CA GLN A 411 2.01 -27.84 -4.46
C GLN A 411 0.76 -28.34 -5.20
N PHE A 412 0.00 -27.45 -5.84
CA PHE A 412 -1.19 -27.82 -6.60
C PHE A 412 -0.82 -28.71 -7.81
N LEU A 413 0.26 -28.41 -8.51
CA LEU A 413 0.76 -29.26 -9.60
C LEU A 413 1.16 -30.65 -9.10
N GLN A 414 1.84 -30.73 -7.95
CA GLN A 414 2.13 -32.02 -7.30
C GLN A 414 0.85 -32.79 -6.97
N LEU A 415 -0.17 -32.11 -6.45
CA LEU A 415 -1.45 -32.72 -6.12
C LEU A 415 -2.12 -33.27 -7.39
N LEU A 416 -2.15 -32.49 -8.47
CA LEU A 416 -2.70 -32.90 -9.76
C LEU A 416 -1.98 -34.13 -10.32
N VAL A 417 -0.65 -34.13 -10.34
CA VAL A 417 0.14 -35.30 -10.77
C VAL A 417 -0.17 -36.52 -9.91
N SER A 418 -0.31 -36.33 -8.59
CA SER A 418 -0.63 -37.43 -7.67
C SER A 418 -2.05 -37.95 -7.85
N GLN A 419 -3.01 -37.11 -8.26
CA GLN A 419 -4.39 -37.51 -8.58
C GLN A 419 -4.46 -38.29 -9.90
N LEU A 420 -3.66 -37.90 -10.89
CA LEU A 420 -3.59 -38.59 -12.19
C LEU A 420 -2.86 -39.94 -12.13
N SER A 421 -2.05 -40.18 -11.09
CA SER A 421 -1.25 -41.39 -10.94
C SER A 421 -1.86 -42.42 -9.97
N ILE A 422 -3.15 -42.31 -9.63
CA ILE A 422 -3.81 -43.26 -8.72
C ILE A 422 -4.24 -44.49 -9.51
N ASP A 423 -3.89 -45.67 -9.00
CA ASP A 423 -4.36 -46.94 -9.57
C ASP A 423 -5.73 -47.31 -9.00
N ILE A 424 -6.71 -47.51 -9.88
CA ILE A 424 -8.10 -47.80 -9.52
C ILE A 424 -8.49 -49.13 -10.13
N PHE A 425 -8.96 -50.05 -9.29
CA PHE A 425 -9.43 -51.37 -9.68
C PHE A 425 -10.93 -51.48 -9.43
N PHE A 426 -11.69 -51.74 -10.48
CA PHE A 426 -13.11 -52.06 -10.39
C PHE A 426 -13.27 -53.58 -10.35
N ILE A 427 -13.97 -54.06 -9.33
CA ILE A 427 -14.25 -55.49 -9.12
C ILE A 427 -15.74 -55.69 -9.34
N ASP A 428 -16.11 -56.25 -10.49
CA ASP A 428 -17.49 -56.62 -10.79
C ASP A 428 -17.81 -57.98 -10.20
N TRP A 429 -18.79 -58.03 -9.30
CA TRP A 429 -19.25 -59.25 -8.64
C TRP A 429 -20.37 -59.96 -9.40
N GLU A 430 -20.79 -59.43 -10.55
CA GLU A 430 -21.88 -60.00 -11.34
C GLU A 430 -21.48 -61.36 -11.92
N ARG A 431 -22.38 -62.33 -11.73
CA ARG A 431 -22.18 -63.68 -12.24
C ARG A 431 -22.79 -63.82 -13.63
N PRO A 432 -22.12 -64.51 -14.57
CA PRO A 432 -22.63 -64.70 -15.91
C PRO A 432 -23.97 -65.47 -15.90
N LYS A 433 -25.00 -64.89 -16.52
CA LYS A 433 -26.32 -65.52 -16.66
C LYS A 433 -26.29 -66.54 -17.80
N GLY A 434 -26.12 -67.80 -17.44
CA GLY A 434 -26.18 -68.94 -18.37
C GLY A 434 -24.87 -69.25 -19.09
N LYS A 435 -24.89 -70.31 -19.91
CA LYS A 435 -23.76 -70.75 -20.72
C LYS A 435 -24.08 -70.55 -22.20
N VAL A 436 -23.20 -69.85 -22.91
CA VAL A 436 -23.26 -69.70 -24.36
C VAL A 436 -22.44 -70.84 -24.98
N LEU A 437 -23.02 -71.53 -25.96
CA LEU A 437 -22.32 -72.56 -26.73
C LEU A 437 -21.41 -71.85 -27.75
N LYS A 438 -20.10 -71.83 -27.49
CA LYS A 438 -19.11 -71.43 -28.49
C LYS A 438 -18.71 -72.66 -29.29
N ALA A 439 -19.06 -72.70 -30.57
CA ALA A 439 -18.46 -73.63 -31.50
C ALA A 439 -17.04 -73.14 -31.80
N VAL A 440 -16.03 -73.93 -31.43
CA VAL A 440 -14.65 -73.72 -31.88
C VAL A 440 -14.53 -74.42 -33.23
N GLU A 441 -14.20 -73.69 -34.29
CA GLU A 441 -13.88 -74.31 -35.58
C GLU A 441 -12.64 -75.21 -35.40
N GLY A 442 -12.80 -76.53 -35.56
CA GLY A 442 -11.69 -77.47 -35.73
C GLY A 442 -11.72 -78.76 -34.92
N GLU A 443 -12.37 -78.81 -33.76
CA GLU A 443 -12.49 -80.05 -32.97
C GLU A 443 -13.89 -80.13 -32.33
N GLY A 444 -14.62 -81.23 -32.56
CA GLY A 444 -16.01 -81.46 -32.14
C GLY A 444 -16.26 -81.55 -30.63
N VAL A 445 -15.55 -80.77 -29.82
CA VAL A 445 -15.74 -80.65 -28.37
C VAL A 445 -16.52 -79.38 -28.08
N ILE A 446 -17.81 -79.54 -27.74
CA ILE A 446 -18.68 -78.45 -27.29
C ILE A 446 -18.22 -78.03 -25.88
N ARG A 447 -17.47 -76.93 -25.76
CA ARG A 447 -17.17 -76.31 -24.47
C ARG A 447 -18.23 -75.25 -24.17
N SER A 448 -19.02 -75.48 -23.11
CA SER A 448 -19.96 -74.49 -22.60
C SER A 448 -19.18 -73.33 -21.95
N ALA A 449 -19.13 -72.17 -22.59
CA ALA A 449 -18.52 -70.97 -22.02
C ALA A 449 -19.58 -70.13 -21.31
N ALA A 450 -19.24 -69.49 -20.20
CA ALA A 450 -20.17 -68.61 -19.51
C ALA A 450 -20.54 -67.40 -20.40
N ALA A 451 -21.80 -66.94 -20.33
CA ALA A 451 -22.22 -65.74 -21.06
C ALA A 451 -21.42 -64.51 -20.62
N PRO A 452 -20.99 -63.62 -21.54
CA PRO A 452 -20.24 -62.43 -21.15
C PRO A 452 -21.11 -61.48 -20.32
N VAL A 453 -20.55 -60.97 -19.23
CA VAL A 453 -21.17 -59.95 -18.37
C VAL A 453 -21.03 -58.57 -19.03
N SER A 454 -22.06 -57.73 -18.88
CA SER A 454 -22.05 -56.36 -19.43
C SER A 454 -20.99 -55.48 -18.76
N ILE A 455 -20.11 -54.87 -19.56
CA ILE A 455 -19.05 -53.95 -19.07
C ILE A 455 -19.57 -52.54 -18.77
N TRP A 456 -20.78 -52.20 -19.21
CA TRP A 456 -21.34 -50.85 -19.12
C TRP A 456 -21.49 -50.35 -17.67
N ARG A 457 -21.81 -51.24 -16.72
CA ARG A 457 -21.88 -50.90 -15.29
C ARG A 457 -20.54 -50.36 -14.76
N THR A 458 -19.44 -51.01 -15.15
CA THR A 458 -18.08 -50.59 -14.80
C THR A 458 -17.73 -49.23 -15.41
N TYR A 459 -18.08 -49.00 -16.68
CA TYR A 459 -17.89 -47.70 -17.32
C TYR A 459 -18.70 -46.58 -16.64
N PHE A 460 -19.94 -46.89 -16.23
CA PHE A 460 -20.80 -45.92 -15.54
C PHE A 460 -20.19 -45.49 -14.20
N ILE A 461 -19.74 -46.45 -13.38
CA ILE A 461 -19.07 -46.14 -12.11
C ILE A 461 -17.77 -45.39 -12.34
N ALA A 462 -16.99 -45.75 -13.37
CA ALA A 462 -15.78 -45.03 -13.71
C ALA A 462 -16.06 -43.57 -14.11
N ASN A 463 -17.16 -43.31 -14.82
CA ASN A 463 -17.60 -41.96 -15.15
C ASN A 463 -17.97 -41.16 -13.89
N GLU A 464 -18.82 -41.72 -13.03
CA GLU A 464 -19.24 -41.08 -11.78
C GLU A 464 -18.05 -40.80 -10.85
N TRP A 465 -17.08 -41.70 -10.80
CA TRP A 465 -15.84 -41.46 -10.07
C TRP A 465 -15.08 -40.25 -10.59
N ASN A 466 -14.96 -40.10 -11.92
CA ASN A 466 -14.29 -38.96 -12.54
C ASN A 466 -15.02 -37.63 -12.23
N GLU A 467 -16.35 -37.64 -12.20
CA GLU A 467 -17.14 -36.47 -11.82
C GLU A 467 -16.85 -36.03 -10.38
N ILE A 468 -16.81 -36.99 -9.43
CA ILE A 468 -16.53 -36.73 -8.00
C ILE A 468 -15.16 -36.10 -7.77
N GLN A 469 -14.14 -36.42 -8.58
CA GLN A 469 -12.81 -35.83 -8.44
C GLN A 469 -12.80 -34.30 -8.57
N THR A 470 -13.79 -33.73 -9.26
CA THR A 470 -13.90 -32.29 -9.50
C THR A 470 -14.94 -31.61 -8.63
N VAL A 471 -15.68 -32.36 -7.80
CA VAL A 471 -16.70 -31.82 -6.91
C VAL A 471 -16.04 -30.95 -5.83
N ARG A 472 -16.57 -29.74 -5.66
CA ARG A 472 -16.09 -28.75 -4.68
C ARG A 472 -17.24 -28.35 -3.78
N LYS A 473 -16.94 -28.08 -2.50
CA LYS A 473 -17.89 -27.47 -1.56
C LYS A 473 -18.22 -26.00 -1.86
N ILE A 474 -17.50 -25.38 -2.80
CA ILE A 474 -17.65 -23.97 -3.17
C ILE A 474 -17.88 -23.92 -4.68
N ASN A 475 -18.86 -23.13 -5.10
CA ASN A 475 -19.08 -22.85 -6.51
C ASN A 475 -18.16 -21.69 -6.95
N PRO A 476 -17.16 -21.93 -7.82
CA PRO A 476 -16.19 -20.91 -8.20
C PRO A 476 -16.82 -19.75 -8.98
N PHE A 477 -17.85 -20.02 -9.78
CA PHE A 477 -18.55 -18.98 -10.53
C PHE A 477 -19.29 -18.03 -9.59
N PHE A 478 -20.07 -18.59 -8.67
CA PHE A 478 -20.78 -17.79 -7.67
C PHE A 478 -19.81 -17.03 -6.75
N GLN A 479 -18.68 -17.65 -6.36
CA GLN A 479 -17.65 -17.01 -5.56
C GLN A 479 -17.11 -15.74 -6.23
N VAL A 480 -16.71 -15.81 -7.49
CA VAL A 480 -16.16 -14.66 -8.22
C VAL A 480 -17.22 -13.58 -8.40
N LEU A 481 -18.45 -13.96 -8.79
CA LEU A 481 -19.54 -13.01 -9.00
C LEU A 481 -19.92 -12.28 -7.70
N ALA A 482 -20.03 -13.01 -6.59
CA ALA A 482 -20.36 -12.43 -5.29
C ALA A 482 -19.25 -11.47 -4.81
N VAL A 483 -17.97 -11.87 -4.94
CA VAL A 483 -16.85 -11.00 -4.56
C VAL A 483 -16.83 -9.71 -5.40
N LEU A 484 -17.01 -9.81 -6.72
CA LEU A 484 -17.06 -8.64 -7.60
C LEU A 484 -18.27 -7.74 -7.30
N PHE A 485 -19.41 -8.33 -6.98
CA PHE A 485 -20.60 -7.59 -6.57
C PHE A 485 -20.33 -6.74 -5.32
N PHE A 486 -19.75 -7.33 -4.26
CA PHE A 486 -19.44 -6.57 -3.05
C PHE A 486 -18.32 -5.54 -3.25
N LEU A 487 -17.29 -5.86 -4.04
CA LEU A 487 -16.19 -4.93 -4.30
C LEU A 487 -16.63 -3.72 -5.13
N GLU A 488 -17.25 -3.94 -6.29
CA GLU A 488 -17.52 -2.87 -7.27
C GLU A 488 -18.95 -2.33 -7.20
N VAL A 489 -19.97 -3.17 -6.99
CA VAL A 489 -21.38 -2.72 -6.98
C VAL A 489 -21.75 -2.12 -5.64
N VAL A 490 -21.37 -2.78 -4.53
CA VAL A 490 -21.60 -2.24 -3.18
C VAL A 490 -20.56 -1.16 -2.82
N GLY A 491 -19.39 -1.19 -3.48
CA GLY A 491 -18.35 -0.17 -3.32
C GLY A 491 -17.36 -0.44 -2.19
N PHE A 492 -17.18 -1.70 -1.77
CA PHE A 492 -16.16 -2.05 -0.76
C PHE A 492 -14.74 -1.79 -1.24
N SER A 493 -14.53 -1.66 -2.56
CA SER A 493 -13.27 -1.19 -3.12
C SER A 493 -12.87 0.17 -2.52
N ASN A 494 -13.81 1.09 -2.28
CA ASN A 494 -13.51 2.42 -1.71
C ASN A 494 -12.87 2.37 -0.31
N LEU A 495 -12.98 1.24 0.42
CA LEU A 495 -12.29 1.04 1.70
C LEU A 495 -10.78 0.74 1.55
N ALA A 496 -10.30 0.48 0.34
CA ALA A 496 -8.87 0.30 0.07
C ALA A 496 -8.12 1.58 -0.32
N LEU A 497 -8.80 2.73 -0.32
CA LEU A 497 -8.21 4.05 -0.53
C LEU A 497 -7.42 4.49 0.71
N MET A 498 -6.29 5.18 0.49
CA MET A 498 -5.43 5.76 1.53
C MET A 498 -6.01 7.03 2.15
N ASP A 499 -7.23 6.95 2.67
CA ASP A 499 -7.90 8.05 3.35
C ASP A 499 -8.59 7.62 4.64
N SER A 500 -8.92 8.59 5.49
CA SER A 500 -9.56 8.30 6.79
C SER A 500 -11.04 7.95 6.67
N SER A 501 -11.67 8.19 5.51
CA SER A 501 -13.09 7.90 5.31
C SER A 501 -13.38 6.39 5.19
N SER A 502 -14.42 5.96 5.90
CA SER A 502 -15.01 4.62 5.83
C SER A 502 -16.26 4.57 4.94
N SER A 503 -16.54 5.63 4.16
CA SER A 503 -17.69 5.67 3.27
C SER A 503 -17.54 4.72 2.08
N LEU A 504 -18.56 3.91 1.85
CA LEU A 504 -18.66 3.00 0.70
C LEU A 504 -19.00 3.73 -0.61
N THR A 505 -19.66 4.88 -0.52
CA THR A 505 -20.05 5.69 -1.67
C THR A 505 -19.22 6.96 -1.74
N ARG A 506 -18.78 7.34 -2.94
CA ARG A 506 -18.02 8.57 -3.20
C ARG A 506 -18.78 9.48 -4.14
N SER A 507 -18.79 10.76 -3.80
CA SER A 507 -19.28 11.81 -4.69
C SER A 507 -18.26 12.09 -5.79
N SER A 508 -18.71 12.51 -6.98
CA SER A 508 -17.82 12.92 -8.07
C SER A 508 -16.94 14.14 -7.74
N GLU A 509 -17.34 14.92 -6.74
CA GLU A 509 -16.64 16.14 -6.29
C GLU A 509 -15.57 15.87 -5.22
N SER A 510 -15.55 14.67 -4.63
CA SER A 510 -14.56 14.31 -3.60
C SER A 510 -13.24 13.89 -4.23
N TYR A 511 -12.14 14.18 -3.53
CA TYR A 511 -10.83 13.68 -3.89
C TYR A 511 -10.75 12.15 -3.74
N ILE A 512 -10.10 11.49 -4.69
CA ILE A 512 -9.85 10.04 -4.66
C ILE A 512 -8.36 9.84 -4.36
N ALA A 513 -8.07 9.39 -3.14
CA ALA A 513 -6.73 9.04 -2.72
C ALA A 513 -6.17 7.86 -3.53
N PRO A 514 -4.84 7.70 -3.62
CA PRO A 514 -4.25 6.50 -4.21
C PRO A 514 -4.64 5.24 -3.42
N TRP A 515 -4.58 4.10 -4.10
CA TRP A 515 -4.87 2.78 -3.54
C TRP A 515 -3.68 2.25 -2.74
N SER A 516 -3.92 1.75 -1.54
CA SER A 516 -2.92 0.94 -0.81
C SER A 516 -2.96 -0.50 -1.29
N ARG A 517 -1.78 -1.10 -1.51
CA ARG A 517 -1.67 -2.50 -1.92
C ARG A 517 -2.11 -3.41 -0.78
N ILE A 518 -1.75 -3.07 0.45
CA ILE A 518 -2.10 -3.83 1.66
C ILE A 518 -3.61 -3.79 1.89
N LEU A 519 -4.23 -2.61 1.90
CA LEU A 519 -5.68 -2.51 2.13
C LEU A 519 -6.48 -3.19 1.02
N ARG A 520 -6.04 -3.05 -0.24
CA ARG A 520 -6.69 -3.71 -1.38
C ARG A 520 -6.64 -5.22 -1.26
N PHE A 521 -5.49 -5.78 -0.89
CA PHE A 521 -5.36 -7.21 -0.63
C PHE A 521 -6.21 -7.63 0.57
N GLY A 522 -6.14 -6.90 1.69
CA GLY A 522 -6.89 -7.18 2.92
C GLY A 522 -8.40 -7.23 2.70
N MET A 523 -8.96 -6.21 2.04
CA MET A 523 -10.39 -6.15 1.71
C MET A 523 -10.81 -7.30 0.79
N SER A 524 -10.01 -7.56 -0.26
CA SER A 524 -10.31 -8.61 -1.23
C SER A 524 -10.24 -10.00 -0.61
N ALA A 525 -9.20 -10.27 0.20
CA ALA A 525 -9.00 -11.55 0.86
C ALA A 525 -10.04 -11.79 1.96
N ALA A 526 -10.39 -10.76 2.75
CA ALA A 526 -11.42 -10.87 3.78
C ALA A 526 -12.79 -11.20 3.16
N LEU A 527 -13.18 -10.51 2.09
CA LEU A 527 -14.42 -10.82 1.37
C LEU A 527 -14.39 -12.22 0.75
N TRP A 528 -13.28 -12.59 0.11
CA TRP A 528 -13.14 -13.92 -0.50
C TRP A 528 -13.31 -15.02 0.55
N LEU A 529 -12.63 -14.91 1.70
CA LEU A 529 -12.71 -15.89 2.78
C LEU A 529 -14.09 -15.90 3.45
N ALA A 530 -14.71 -14.74 3.68
CA ALA A 530 -16.04 -14.66 4.27
C ALA A 530 -17.10 -15.33 3.40
N ILE A 531 -17.11 -15.05 2.09
CA ILE A 531 -18.06 -15.65 1.14
C ILE A 531 -17.79 -17.15 1.01
N ALA A 532 -16.52 -17.56 0.94
CA ALA A 532 -16.15 -18.97 0.89
C ALA A 532 -16.62 -19.73 2.15
N PHE A 533 -16.47 -19.13 3.33
CA PHE A 533 -16.92 -19.70 4.59
C PHE A 533 -18.44 -19.84 4.64
N LEU A 534 -19.18 -18.81 4.20
CA LEU A 534 -20.64 -18.86 4.09
C LEU A 534 -21.11 -19.94 3.11
N GLN A 535 -20.43 -20.11 1.98
CA GLN A 535 -20.72 -21.19 1.03
C GLN A 535 -20.48 -22.56 1.67
N ILE A 536 -19.35 -22.77 2.36
CA ILE A 536 -19.06 -24.04 3.03
C ILE A 536 -20.15 -24.37 4.06
N ILE A 537 -20.58 -23.39 4.86
CA ILE A 537 -21.68 -23.58 5.82
C ILE A 537 -22.96 -23.99 5.10
N PHE A 538 -23.34 -23.25 4.05
CA PHE A 538 -24.55 -23.54 3.29
C PHE A 538 -24.52 -24.95 2.67
N PHE A 539 -23.44 -25.29 1.96
CA PHE A 539 -23.32 -26.58 1.31
C PHE A 539 -23.24 -27.73 2.32
N SER A 540 -22.51 -27.59 3.42
CA SER A 540 -22.35 -28.69 4.36
C SER A 540 -23.53 -28.87 5.33
N VAL A 541 -24.16 -27.79 5.78
CA VAL A 541 -25.27 -27.86 6.74
C VAL A 541 -26.61 -28.07 6.05
N ILE A 542 -26.81 -27.46 4.88
CA ILE A 542 -28.11 -27.45 4.19
C ILE A 542 -28.09 -28.37 2.97
N TYR A 543 -27.21 -28.14 2.01
CA TYR A 543 -27.25 -28.86 0.72
C TYR A 543 -26.98 -30.35 0.86
N GLU A 544 -25.87 -30.72 1.51
CA GLU A 544 -25.47 -32.13 1.75
C GLU A 544 -26.53 -32.89 2.55
N ARG A 545 -27.20 -32.21 3.49
CA ARG A 545 -28.17 -32.86 4.39
C ARG A 545 -29.58 -32.99 3.81
N PHE A 546 -30.03 -32.03 3.01
CA PHE A 546 -31.42 -31.97 2.54
C PHE A 546 -31.60 -32.19 1.05
N VAL A 547 -30.56 -32.01 0.23
CA VAL A 547 -30.66 -32.09 -1.23
C VAL A 547 -29.90 -33.31 -1.74
N GLU A 548 -28.58 -33.33 -1.56
CA GLU A 548 -27.74 -34.31 -2.23
C GLU A 548 -26.38 -34.46 -1.54
N ASP A 549 -26.07 -35.70 -1.15
CA ASP A 549 -24.73 -36.12 -0.74
C ASP A 549 -24.12 -37.01 -1.84
N LYS A 550 -23.30 -36.39 -2.70
CA LYS A 550 -22.63 -37.06 -3.83
C LYS A 550 -21.74 -38.22 -3.39
N ILE A 551 -21.14 -38.16 -2.20
CA ILE A 551 -20.23 -39.21 -1.73
C ILE A 551 -21.03 -40.44 -1.29
N SER A 552 -22.08 -40.23 -0.49
CA SER A 552 -22.99 -41.32 -0.09
C SER A 552 -23.68 -41.96 -1.30
N GLN A 553 -24.18 -41.15 -2.24
CA GLN A 553 -24.82 -41.64 -3.47
C GLN A 553 -23.89 -42.50 -4.33
N PHE A 554 -22.60 -42.18 -4.38
CA PHE A 554 -21.64 -43.01 -5.10
C PHE A 554 -21.47 -44.39 -4.46
N VAL A 555 -21.48 -44.47 -3.14
CA VAL A 555 -21.44 -45.75 -2.41
C VAL A 555 -22.71 -46.56 -2.70
N ASP A 556 -23.87 -45.92 -2.65
CA ASP A 556 -25.15 -46.55 -2.98
C ASP A 556 -25.18 -47.06 -4.42
N LEU A 557 -24.64 -46.27 -5.36
CA LEU A 557 -24.53 -46.65 -6.76
C LEU A 557 -23.62 -47.87 -6.96
N CYS A 558 -22.49 -47.93 -6.23
CA CYS A 558 -21.60 -49.08 -6.25
C CYS A 558 -22.32 -50.35 -5.78
N CYS A 559 -23.10 -50.26 -4.70
CA CYS A 559 -23.93 -51.35 -4.17
C CYS A 559 -24.99 -51.82 -5.16
N MET A 560 -25.74 -50.89 -5.76
CA MET A 560 -26.79 -51.20 -6.74
C MET A 560 -26.22 -51.83 -8.01
N SER A 561 -25.03 -51.39 -8.42
CA SER A 561 -24.35 -51.88 -9.62
C SER A 561 -23.56 -53.18 -9.38
N ASN A 562 -23.49 -53.67 -8.13
CA ASN A 562 -22.76 -54.87 -7.72
C ASN A 562 -21.24 -54.81 -8.02
N ILE A 563 -20.64 -53.62 -7.91
CA ILE A 563 -19.23 -53.38 -8.22
C ILE A 563 -18.54 -52.77 -7.00
N SER A 564 -17.44 -53.38 -6.57
CA SER A 564 -16.54 -52.81 -5.57
C SER A 564 -15.45 -51.98 -6.23
N VAL A 565 -15.02 -50.91 -5.57
CA VAL A 565 -13.91 -50.06 -6.02
C VAL A 565 -12.75 -50.20 -5.04
N PHE A 566 -11.59 -50.61 -5.55
CA PHE A 566 -10.35 -50.67 -4.78
C PHE A 566 -9.36 -49.64 -5.31
N LEU A 567 -8.97 -48.72 -4.45
CA LEU A 567 -8.18 -47.52 -4.78
C LEU A 567 -6.81 -47.67 -4.14
N LEU A 568 -5.74 -47.79 -4.92
CA LEU A 568 -4.38 -47.73 -4.40
C LEU A 568 -3.86 -46.30 -4.48
N SER A 569 -3.99 -45.57 -3.37
CA SER A 569 -3.43 -44.21 -3.26
C SER A 569 -1.90 -44.25 -3.24
N HIS A 570 -1.31 -45.30 -2.67
CA HIS A 570 0.13 -45.58 -2.65
C HIS A 570 0.37 -47.09 -2.73
N SER A 571 1.61 -47.50 -2.98
CA SER A 571 1.99 -48.91 -3.18
C SER A 571 1.55 -49.84 -2.04
N CYS A 572 1.51 -49.38 -0.79
CA CYS A 572 1.11 -50.17 0.37
C CYS A 572 -0.09 -49.57 1.12
N PHE A 573 -0.84 -48.66 0.50
CA PHE A 573 -1.98 -48.02 1.14
C PHE A 573 -3.09 -47.74 0.14
N GLY A 574 -4.29 -48.23 0.46
CA GLY A 574 -5.45 -48.06 -0.37
C GLY A 574 -6.74 -47.99 0.41
N TYR A 575 -7.80 -47.64 -0.31
CA TYR A 575 -9.17 -47.57 0.17
C TYR A 575 -10.00 -48.62 -0.56
N TYR A 576 -10.92 -49.25 0.15
CA TYR A 576 -11.85 -50.21 -0.43
C TYR A 576 -13.27 -49.73 -0.19
N ILE A 577 -14.00 -49.51 -1.28
CA ILE A 577 -15.43 -49.23 -1.27
C ILE A 577 -16.14 -50.55 -1.58
N HIS A 578 -16.88 -51.04 -0.59
CA HIS A 578 -17.67 -52.25 -0.74
C HIS A 578 -18.95 -51.92 -1.49
N GLY A 579 -19.18 -52.59 -2.63
CA GLY A 579 -20.38 -52.43 -3.45
C GLY A 579 -20.98 -53.75 -3.88
N ARG A 580 -20.72 -54.84 -3.14
CA ARG A 580 -21.33 -56.13 -3.46
C ARG A 580 -22.80 -56.12 -3.01
N SER A 581 -23.72 -56.27 -3.96
CA SER A 581 -25.15 -56.29 -3.68
C SER A 581 -25.52 -57.55 -2.87
N VAL A 582 -26.42 -57.37 -1.90
CA VAL A 582 -26.99 -58.47 -1.09
C VAL A 582 -27.84 -59.42 -1.96
N HIS A 583 -28.41 -58.90 -3.04
CA HIS A 583 -29.30 -59.61 -3.96
C HIS A 583 -28.54 -60.44 -5.02
N GLY A 584 -27.20 -60.34 -5.06
CA GLY A 584 -26.31 -61.17 -5.87
C GLY A 584 -26.28 -60.88 -7.37
N HIS A 585 -27.26 -60.12 -7.89
CA HIS A 585 -27.37 -59.72 -9.29
C HIS A 585 -27.85 -58.27 -9.42
N ALA A 586 -27.17 -57.48 -10.25
CA ALA A 586 -27.55 -56.10 -10.57
C ALA A 586 -28.33 -55.98 -11.90
N ASP A 587 -27.98 -56.79 -12.92
CA ASP A 587 -28.63 -56.75 -14.24
C ASP A 587 -29.98 -57.49 -14.22
N THR A 588 -30.97 -56.89 -13.57
CA THR A 588 -32.33 -57.43 -13.38
C THR A 588 -33.37 -56.58 -14.10
N ASN A 589 -34.55 -57.15 -14.36
CA ASN A 589 -35.64 -56.38 -14.98
C ASN A 589 -36.17 -55.33 -13.99
N MET A 590 -36.78 -54.25 -14.48
CA MET A 590 -37.24 -53.13 -13.65
C MET A 590 -38.19 -53.57 -12.52
N GLU A 591 -39.01 -54.59 -12.76
CA GLU A 591 -39.90 -55.18 -11.76
C GLU A 591 -39.13 -55.86 -10.61
N GLU A 592 -38.08 -56.62 -10.93
CA GLU A 592 -37.25 -57.32 -9.96
C GLU A 592 -36.37 -56.35 -9.15
N MET A 593 -35.85 -55.30 -9.81
CA MET A 593 -35.15 -54.20 -9.15
C MET A 593 -36.05 -53.47 -8.14
N ASN A 594 -37.31 -53.20 -8.48
CA ASN A 594 -38.28 -52.57 -7.57
C ASN A 594 -38.61 -53.48 -6.38
N ILE A 595 -38.74 -54.79 -6.59
CA ILE A 595 -38.96 -55.77 -5.51
C ILE A 595 -37.77 -55.80 -4.55
N ASN A 596 -36.54 -55.72 -5.08
CA ASN A 596 -35.32 -55.70 -4.27
C ASN A 596 -35.21 -54.41 -3.45
N LEU A 597 -35.47 -53.25 -4.06
CA LEU A 597 -35.49 -51.96 -3.34
C LEU A 597 -36.54 -51.93 -2.21
N LYS A 598 -37.71 -52.54 -2.41
CA LYS A 598 -38.73 -52.70 -1.35
C LYS A 598 -38.32 -53.62 -0.20
N ARG A 599 -37.31 -54.47 -0.40
CA ARG A 599 -36.75 -55.32 0.66
C ARG A 599 -35.63 -54.64 1.44
N GLU A 600 -35.00 -53.60 0.86
CA GLU A 600 -33.94 -52.81 1.48
C GLU A 600 -34.49 -51.59 2.24
N ALA A 601 -35.65 -51.05 1.84
CA ALA A 601 -36.41 -50.01 2.54
C ALA A 601 -37.15 -50.55 3.76
#